data_AF-A0A5Q2N2F5-F1
#
_entry.id   AF-A0A5Q2N2F5-F1
#
_cell.length_a   1.000
_cell.length_b   1.000
_cell.length_c   1.000
_cell.angle_alpha   90.00
_cell.angle_beta   90.00
_cell.angle_gamma   90.00
#
_symmetry.space_group_name_H-M   'P 1'
#
loop_
_entity.id
_entity.type
_entity.pdbx_description
1 polymer ?
#
loop_
_entity_poly.entity_id
_entity_poly.type
_entity_poly.pdbx_seq_one_letter_code
_entity_poly.pdbx_strand_id
1 'polypeptide(L)'
;MDRKKIGRLLTLVFVFAFAAVFYFAFLQERNPHGNLEKWEVEHGDVVLNNQNPERFCYQCHVGRASYCNQCHDANNIQLEIPLPE
;
A
#
# COMPACT_ATOMS: atom_id res chain seq x y z
N MET A 1 -2.48 26.52 -43.02
CA MET A 1 -1.47 25.53 -42.56
C MET A 1 -1.76 24.20 -43.25
N ASP A 2 -0.73 23.51 -43.72
CA ASP A 2 -0.88 22.33 -44.58
C ASP A 2 -1.57 21.14 -43.87
N ARG A 3 -2.47 20.43 -44.54
CA ARG A 3 -3.26 19.33 -43.91
C ARG A 3 -2.35 18.22 -43.37
N LYS A 4 -1.23 17.95 -44.05
CA LYS A 4 -0.16 17.07 -43.58
C LYS A 4 0.56 17.59 -42.33
N LYS A 5 0.78 18.91 -42.23
CA LYS A 5 1.41 19.53 -41.04
C LYS A 5 0.49 19.46 -39.83
N ILE A 6 -0.81 19.65 -40.03
CA ILE A 6 -1.83 19.52 -38.97
C ILE A 6 -1.88 18.07 -38.46
N GLY A 7 -1.92 17.08 -39.36
CA GLY A 7 -1.89 15.66 -38.96
C GLY A 7 -0.65 15.31 -38.13
N ARG A 8 0.53 15.78 -38.56
CA ARG A 8 1.79 15.56 -37.84
C ARG A 8 1.80 16.20 -36.44
N LEU A 9 1.25 17.41 -36.34
CA LEU A 9 1.13 18.11 -35.07
C LEU A 9 0.20 17.35 -34.10
N LEU A 10 -0.96 16.91 -34.58
CA LEU A 10 -1.89 16.13 -33.77
C LEU A 10 -1.28 14.82 -33.30
N THR A 11 -0.57 14.09 -34.16
CA THR A 11 0.14 12.87 -33.77
C THR A 11 1.15 13.13 -32.66
N LEU A 12 1.96 14.19 -32.77
CA LEU A 12 2.94 14.54 -31.74
C LEU A 12 2.25 14.88 -30.41
N VAL A 13 1.14 15.61 -30.46
CA VAL A 13 0.33 15.93 -29.26
C VAL A 13 -0.18 14.65 -28.60
N PHE A 14 -0.74 13.72 -29.36
CA PHE A 14 -1.22 12.45 -28.80
C PHE A 14 -0.09 11.61 -28.22
N VAL A 15 1.07 11.52 -28.89
CA VAL A 15 2.24 10.81 -28.36
C VAL A 15 2.70 11.42 -27.04
N PHE A 16 2.79 12.74 -26.95
CA PHE A 16 3.15 13.42 -25.71
C PHE A 16 2.12 13.20 -24.60
N ALA A 17 0.83 13.27 -24.92
CA ALA A 17 -0.24 13.01 -23.96
C ALA A 17 -0.18 11.57 -23.41
N PHE A 18 0.04 10.58 -24.27
CA PHE A 18 0.21 9.19 -23.85
C PHE A 18 1.46 8.98 -22.98
N ALA A 19 2.58 9.58 -23.36
CA ALA A 19 3.81 9.51 -22.56
C ALA A 19 3.62 10.14 -21.18
N ALA A 20 2.91 11.27 -21.09
CA ALA A 20 2.59 11.92 -19.82
C ALA A 20 1.70 11.04 -18.94
N VAL A 21 0.63 10.44 -19.48
CA VAL A 21 -0.23 9.51 -18.74
C VAL A 21 0.58 8.33 -18.19
N PHE A 22 1.45 7.74 -19.02
CA PHE A 22 2.33 6.66 -18.57
C PHE A 22 3.28 7.10 -17.46
N TYR A 23 3.91 8.26 -17.61
CA TYR A 23 4.83 8.81 -16.61
C TYR A 23 4.14 9.02 -15.26
N PHE A 24 2.98 9.67 -15.25
CA PHE A 24 2.24 9.90 -14.00
C PHE A 24 1.68 8.61 -13.40
N ALA A 25 1.22 7.66 -14.22
CA ALA A 25 0.82 6.33 -13.74
C ALA A 25 1.97 5.53 -13.13
N PHE A 26 3.21 5.78 -13.59
CA PHE A 26 4.41 5.15 -13.02
C PHE A 26 4.87 5.82 -11.72
N LEU A 27 4.67 7.14 -11.60
CA LEU A 27 4.95 7.89 -10.37
C LEU A 27 3.89 7.69 -9.27
N GLN A 28 2.71 7.23 -9.63
CA GLN A 28 1.66 6.97 -8.65
C GLN A 28 2.11 5.83 -7.72
N GLU A 29 2.32 6.16 -6.44
CA GLU A 29 2.58 5.17 -5.40
C GLU A 29 1.50 4.09 -5.46
N ARG A 30 1.90 2.87 -5.78
CA ARG A 30 1.01 1.71 -5.85
C ARG A 30 0.70 1.14 -4.46
N ASN A 31 1.06 1.86 -3.41
CA ASN A 31 0.72 1.46 -2.06
C ASN A 31 -0.80 1.58 -1.89
N PRO A 32 -1.54 0.48 -1.66
CA PRO A 32 -2.99 0.55 -1.40
C PRO A 32 -3.32 1.38 -0.16
N HIS A 33 -2.31 1.70 0.65
CA HIS A 33 -2.40 2.52 1.84
C HIS A 33 -2.05 4.01 1.62
N GLY A 34 -1.78 4.41 0.37
CA GLY A 34 -1.40 5.79 0.04
C GLY A 34 0.01 6.14 0.52
N ASN A 35 0.16 7.28 1.19
CA ASN A 35 1.45 7.71 1.74
C ASN A 35 1.92 6.74 2.83
N LEU A 36 3.10 6.15 2.63
CA LEU A 36 3.63 5.10 3.51
C LEU A 36 3.96 5.62 4.91
N GLU A 37 4.64 6.77 5.03
CA GLU A 37 5.04 7.35 6.32
C GLU A 37 3.81 7.67 7.19
N LYS A 38 2.79 8.27 6.57
CA LYS A 38 1.53 8.56 7.24
C LYS A 38 0.81 7.26 7.64
N TRP A 39 0.78 6.27 6.74
CA TRP A 39 0.17 4.99 7.04
C TRP A 39 0.87 4.27 8.19
N GLU A 40 2.20 4.28 8.27
CA GLU A 40 2.96 3.64 9.35
C GLU A 40 2.60 4.21 10.73
N VAL A 41 2.50 5.54 10.83
CA VAL A 41 2.09 6.23 12.07
C VAL A 41 0.66 5.85 12.46
N GLU A 42 -0.30 5.99 11.53
CA GLU A 42 -1.71 5.70 11.80
C GLU A 42 -1.95 4.20 12.08
N HIS A 43 -1.23 3.32 11.39
CA HIS A 43 -1.27 1.88 11.61
C HIS A 43 -0.70 1.51 12.99
N GLY A 44 0.44 2.10 13.38
CA GLY A 44 1.04 1.93 14.70
C GLY A 44 0.10 2.36 15.83
N ASP A 45 -0.60 3.48 15.67
CA ASP A 45 -1.60 3.94 16.63
C ASP A 45 -2.76 2.94 16.77
N VAL A 46 -3.24 2.35 15.67
CA VAL A 46 -4.25 1.29 15.74
C VAL A 46 -3.70 0.06 16.46
N VAL A 47 -2.46 -0.35 16.21
CA VAL A 47 -1.84 -1.48 16.91
C VAL A 47 -1.81 -1.26 18.43
N LEU A 48 -1.47 -0.05 18.89
CA LEU A 48 -1.37 0.26 20.32
C LEU A 48 -2.73 0.37 21.02
N ASN A 49 -3.79 0.76 20.29
CA ASN A 49 -5.08 1.11 20.90
C ASN A 49 -6.21 0.13 20.56
N ASN A 50 -6.00 -0.82 19.63
CA ASN A 50 -7.06 -1.72 19.20
C ASN A 50 -7.33 -2.83 20.23
N GLN A 51 -8.55 -2.85 20.75
CA GLN A 51 -9.03 -3.87 21.69
C GLN A 51 -9.67 -5.08 21.00
N ASN A 52 -9.78 -5.08 19.66
CA ASN A 52 -10.35 -6.17 18.88
C ASN A 52 -9.49 -6.51 17.64
N PRO A 53 -8.37 -7.22 17.82
CA PRO A 53 -7.46 -7.58 16.73
C PRO A 53 -8.12 -8.51 15.71
N GLU A 54 -9.11 -9.33 16.10
CA GLU A 54 -9.77 -10.23 15.16
C GLU A 54 -10.49 -9.49 14.03
N ARG A 55 -11.18 -8.40 14.38
CA ARG A 55 -11.95 -7.61 13.42
C ARG A 55 -11.08 -6.73 12.52
N PHE A 56 -9.99 -6.19 13.06
CA PHE A 56 -9.20 -5.14 12.40
C PHE A 56 -7.88 -5.64 11.80
N CYS A 57 -7.18 -6.56 12.46
CA CYS A 57 -5.85 -6.99 12.02
C CYS A 57 -5.93 -8.10 10.96
N TYR A 58 -6.83 -9.07 11.10
CA TYR A 58 -6.87 -10.25 10.22
C TYR A 58 -7.52 -10.02 8.85
N GLN A 59 -8.02 -8.82 8.58
CA GLN A 59 -8.42 -8.44 7.23
C GLN A 59 -7.21 -8.29 6.28
N CYS A 60 -6.05 -7.93 6.84
CA CYS A 60 -4.83 -7.68 6.09
C CYS A 60 -3.67 -8.60 6.49
N HIS A 61 -3.62 -9.06 7.75
CA HIS A 61 -2.60 -9.97 8.24
C HIS A 61 -3.09 -11.42 8.18
N VAL A 62 -2.40 -12.26 7.40
CA VAL A 62 -2.68 -13.70 7.30
C VAL A 62 -2.20 -14.44 8.54
N GLY A 63 -3.14 -14.76 9.41
CA GLY A 63 -2.97 -15.70 10.53
C GLY A 63 -2.72 -15.02 11.87
N ARG A 64 -3.53 -15.39 12.86
CA ARG A 64 -3.40 -14.96 14.26
C ARG A 64 -2.05 -15.37 14.85
N ALA A 65 -1.63 -16.60 14.57
CA ALA A 65 -0.37 -17.14 15.04
C ALA A 65 0.84 -16.42 14.45
N SER A 66 0.88 -16.17 13.14
CA SER A 66 2.06 -15.59 12.47
C SER A 66 2.37 -14.16 12.95
N TYR A 67 1.36 -13.33 13.17
CA TYR A 67 1.52 -11.93 13.56
C TYR A 67 1.86 -11.78 15.05
N CYS A 68 1.13 -12.47 15.91
CA CYS A 68 1.39 -12.40 17.34
C CYS A 68 2.73 -13.05 17.69
N ASN A 69 3.06 -14.20 17.11
CA ASN A 69 4.34 -14.87 17.38
C ASN A 69 5.53 -14.00 16.96
N GLN A 70 5.47 -13.26 15.84
CA GLN A 70 6.54 -12.33 15.45
C GLN A 70 6.83 -11.26 16.50
N CYS A 71 5.79 -10.67 17.10
CA CYS A 71 5.96 -9.66 18.14
C CYS A 71 6.48 -10.27 19.45
N HIS A 72 5.96 -11.44 19.82
CA HIS A 72 6.39 -12.19 21.01
C HIS A 72 7.86 -12.64 20.89
N ASP A 73 8.28 -13.12 19.73
CA ASP A 73 9.66 -13.53 19.44
C ASP A 73 10.61 -12.32 19.47
N ALA A 74 10.22 -11.19 18.87
CA ALA A 74 11.04 -9.98 18.85
C ALA A 74 11.26 -9.38 20.26
N ASN A 75 10.31 -9.55 21.17
CA ASN A 75 10.36 -9.01 22.53
C ASN A 75 10.67 -10.06 23.60
N ASN A 76 10.95 -11.31 23.19
CA ASN A 76 11.24 -12.43 24.08
C ASN A 76 10.12 -12.70 25.12
N ILE A 77 8.86 -12.49 24.73
CA ILE A 77 7.68 -12.68 25.57
C ILE A 77 7.12 -14.08 25.33
N GLN A 78 7.27 -14.99 26.28
CA GLN A 78 6.65 -16.31 26.20
C GLN A 78 5.19 -16.26 26.63
N LEU A 79 4.29 -16.78 25.78
CA LEU A 79 2.89 -16.96 26.13
C LEU A 79 2.72 -18.23 26.97
N GLU A 80 1.99 -18.10 28.07
CA GLU A 80 1.66 -19.21 28.97
C GLU A 80 0.65 -20.19 28.35
N ILE A 81 -0.15 -19.70 27.39
CA ILE A 81 -1.11 -20.48 26.58
C ILE A 81 -0.81 -20.20 25.09
N PRO A 82 -0.57 -21.22 24.25
CA PRO A 82 -0.36 -21.03 22.82
C PRO A 82 -1.56 -20.37 22.17
N LEU A 83 -1.31 -19.45 21.23
CA LEU A 83 -2.39 -18.86 20.44
C LEU A 83 -3.03 -19.93 19.55
N PRO A 84 -4.37 -19.93 19.41
CA PRO A 84 -5.03 -20.84 18.49
C PRO A 84 -4.54 -20.56 17.05
N GLU A 85 -4.27 -21.64 16.32
CA GLU A 85 -3.86 -21.60 14.90
C GLU A 85 -4.92 -20.96 13.99
#